data_AF-A0A8C6V8G4-F1
#
_entry.id   AF-A0A8C6V8G4-F1
#
_cell.length_a   1.000
_cell.length_b   1.000
_cell.length_c   1.000
_cell.angle_alpha   90.00
_cell.angle_beta   90.00
_cell.angle_gamma   90.00
#
_symmetry.space_group_name_H-M   'P 1'
#
loop_
_entity.id
_entity.type
_entity.pdbx_description
1 polymer ?
#
loop_
_entity_poly.entity_id
_entity_poly.type
_entity_poly.pdbx_seq_one_letter_code
_entity_poly.pdbx_strand_id
1 'polypeptide(L)'
;MTNPPVEVRKNMEVFLPQSYCAFDFATMPHQLQDTFCRLPLLVELWHKDKTTKDLLLGVARLQLSKVLSMEKTRFLGENGEQCWRQTFSETIPFTAAQGPSNKIADLSYIVTLEDFGLVKMHEVLVSDSARLLGVPKVHPEVQTEPRETLEYKAALELEMWKELQEDLFENQLKKKELAHMQALAEEWKKRDREREALVKKKVAEYTVLEEKLQKTLTDLEKREKQLVNAETELQRLKKELQAEHERNQQEVQDTIRRVRQECAHQIELERARIRQFEEDKIHAQEQLYEAENKYKALEKEFQQYKEQQSNRPEIRLQSEIGILTLEKGDLERKLESATKAKLHYKQQWARALKELARLKQREQENAMARLKKQQQELEQMRLRYLAAEEKELGKTQRQELEDIRNELNRLKQEEDKKKSQDGQELLGVQLQNAHTGKGDEALDDYLARLIEERDTLLRTGVYNHEDHIVSELDRQISEVLIKRNRSK
;
A
#
# COMPACT_ATOMS: atom_id res chain seq x y z
N MET A 1 -15.27 -7.88 82.26
CA MET A 1 -15.46 -8.14 80.82
C MET A 1 -16.05 -6.89 80.19
N THR A 2 -15.80 -6.66 78.91
CA THR A 2 -16.49 -5.61 78.15
C THR A 2 -18.00 -5.89 78.05
N ASN A 3 -18.81 -4.83 78.06
CA ASN A 3 -20.26 -4.93 78.08
C ASN A 3 -20.89 -3.57 77.70
N PRO A 4 -21.98 -3.53 76.89
CA PRO A 4 -22.65 -4.66 76.22
C PRO A 4 -21.82 -5.30 75.09
N PRO A 5 -22.21 -6.49 74.58
CA PRO A 5 -21.65 -7.04 73.36
C PRO A 5 -21.85 -6.09 72.17
N VAL A 6 -20.85 -5.98 71.29
CA VAL A 6 -20.88 -5.12 70.10
C VAL A 6 -20.74 -5.93 68.82
N GLU A 7 -21.43 -5.52 67.77
CA GLU A 7 -21.31 -6.15 66.46
C GLU A 7 -20.01 -5.73 65.79
N VAL A 8 -19.19 -6.71 65.38
CA VAL A 8 -17.93 -6.48 64.65
C VAL A 8 -18.02 -7.16 63.29
N ARG A 9 -17.73 -6.42 62.22
CA ARG A 9 -17.74 -6.90 60.83
C ARG A 9 -16.34 -6.89 60.23
N LYS A 10 -16.15 -7.61 59.13
CA LYS A 10 -14.87 -7.65 58.40
C LYS A 10 -14.50 -6.23 57.93
N ASN A 11 -13.22 -5.87 58.08
CA ASN A 11 -12.66 -4.54 57.75
C ASN A 11 -13.29 -3.37 58.55
N MET A 12 -13.77 -3.63 59.78
CA MET A 12 -14.35 -2.62 60.66
C MET A 12 -13.56 -2.54 61.97
N GLU A 13 -13.23 -1.33 62.40
CA GLU A 13 -12.68 -1.06 63.74
C GLU A 13 -13.83 -0.66 64.67
N VAL A 14 -13.81 -1.17 65.92
CA VAL A 14 -14.89 -0.98 66.89
C VAL A 14 -14.30 -0.74 68.29
N PHE A 15 -14.67 0.38 68.90
CA PHE A 15 -14.33 0.68 70.29
C PHE A 15 -15.19 -0.15 71.24
N LEU A 16 -14.54 -0.87 72.16
CA LEU A 16 -15.21 -1.77 73.09
C LEU A 16 -15.78 -0.99 74.29
N PRO A 17 -17.08 -1.13 74.64
CA PRO A 17 -17.67 -0.49 75.81
C PRO A 17 -17.23 -1.20 77.11
N GLN A 18 -17.10 -0.42 78.20
CA GLN A 18 -16.61 -0.92 79.50
C GLN A 18 -15.28 -1.69 79.39
N SER A 19 -14.36 -1.16 78.59
CA SER A 19 -13.04 -1.77 78.29
C SER A 19 -11.91 -1.33 79.22
N TYR A 20 -12.08 -0.22 79.95
CA TYR A 20 -11.14 0.22 80.98
C TYR A 20 -11.37 -0.53 82.30
N CYS A 21 -10.27 -0.96 82.93
CA CYS A 21 -10.26 -1.55 84.27
C CYS A 21 -8.93 -1.20 84.94
N ALA A 22 -8.99 -0.74 86.19
CA ALA A 22 -7.83 -0.51 87.05
C ALA A 22 -7.70 -1.64 88.08
N PHE A 23 -6.48 -1.85 88.59
CA PHE A 23 -6.17 -2.85 89.61
C PHE A 23 -5.15 -2.26 90.59
N ASP A 24 -5.59 -1.95 91.81
CA ASP A 24 -4.72 -1.48 92.88
C ASP A 24 -4.24 -2.65 93.74
N PHE A 25 -2.92 -2.77 93.91
CA PHE A 25 -2.30 -3.85 94.68
C PHE A 25 -0.94 -3.44 95.23
N ALA A 26 -0.50 -4.13 96.28
CA ALA A 26 0.85 -4.00 96.84
C ALA A 26 1.68 -5.24 96.53
N THR A 27 2.89 -5.06 96.02
CA THR A 27 3.85 -6.14 95.74
C THR A 27 5.28 -5.61 95.72
N MET A 28 6.29 -6.48 95.81
CA MET A 28 7.67 -6.05 95.65
C MET A 28 7.98 -5.77 94.16
N PRO A 29 8.76 -4.73 93.81
CA PRO A 29 9.05 -4.40 92.41
C PRO A 29 9.63 -5.56 91.57
N HIS A 30 10.47 -6.41 92.17
CA HIS A 30 10.99 -7.61 91.50
C HIS A 30 9.91 -8.67 91.26
N GLN A 31 8.97 -8.86 92.19
CA GLN A 31 7.85 -9.81 92.03
C GLN A 31 6.91 -9.36 90.89
N LEU A 32 6.67 -8.06 90.76
CA LEU A 32 5.93 -7.49 89.63
C LEU A 32 6.65 -7.78 88.31
N GLN A 33 7.96 -7.48 88.24
CA GLN A 33 8.78 -7.70 87.06
C GLN A 33 8.82 -9.18 86.65
N ASP A 34 9.11 -10.08 87.57
CA ASP A 34 9.15 -11.54 87.32
C ASP A 34 7.80 -12.07 86.83
N THR A 35 6.71 -11.58 87.43
CA THR A 35 5.34 -11.98 87.05
C THR A 35 5.01 -11.49 85.64
N PHE A 36 5.27 -10.21 85.34
CA PHE A 36 5.00 -9.61 84.03
C PHE A 36 5.89 -10.17 82.91
N CYS A 37 7.09 -10.65 83.24
CA CYS A 37 7.95 -11.36 82.29
C CYS A 37 7.47 -12.79 82.02
N ARG A 38 7.07 -13.53 83.07
CA ARG A 38 6.75 -14.96 82.99
C ARG A 38 5.31 -15.26 82.53
N LEU A 39 4.34 -14.43 82.90
CA LEU A 39 2.92 -14.69 82.69
C LEU A 39 2.30 -13.65 81.75
N PRO A 40 1.94 -14.01 80.51
CA PRO A 40 1.18 -13.13 79.63
C PRO A 40 -0.27 -13.05 80.10
N LEU A 41 -0.88 -11.86 80.00
CA LEU A 41 -2.32 -11.70 80.20
C LEU A 41 -3.05 -12.28 78.97
N LEU A 42 -3.98 -13.21 79.22
CA LEU A 42 -4.80 -13.82 78.18
C LEU A 42 -6.12 -13.05 78.08
N VAL A 43 -6.43 -12.54 76.88
CA VAL A 43 -7.71 -11.89 76.58
C VAL A 43 -8.48 -12.78 75.62
N GLU A 44 -9.71 -13.14 76.00
CA GLU A 44 -10.57 -14.05 75.24
C GLU A 44 -11.62 -13.27 74.43
N LEU A 45 -11.75 -13.62 73.15
CA LEU A 45 -12.79 -13.08 72.26
C LEU A 45 -13.99 -14.04 72.23
N TRP A 46 -15.07 -13.64 72.88
CA TRP A 46 -16.32 -14.40 72.93
C TRP A 46 -17.38 -13.80 72.01
N HIS A 47 -17.97 -14.63 71.14
CA HIS A 47 -19.24 -14.32 70.50
C HIS A 47 -20.38 -14.59 71.48
N LYS A 48 -21.25 -13.60 71.69
CA LYS A 48 -22.44 -13.69 72.52
C LYS A 48 -23.68 -13.42 71.67
N ASP A 49 -24.70 -14.24 71.84
CA ASP A 49 -26.01 -14.08 71.23
C ASP A 49 -27.10 -14.33 72.29
N LYS A 50 -28.32 -13.85 72.04
CA LYS A 50 -29.46 -13.98 72.97
C LYS A 50 -30.11 -15.36 72.93
N THR A 51 -29.88 -16.15 71.88
CA THR A 51 -30.57 -17.43 71.63
C THR A 51 -29.66 -18.65 71.66
N THR A 52 -28.35 -18.46 71.49
CA THR A 52 -27.34 -19.51 71.47
C THR A 52 -26.32 -19.34 72.61
N LYS A 53 -25.58 -20.41 72.91
CA LYS A 53 -24.56 -20.41 73.97
C LYS A 53 -23.32 -19.64 73.50
N ASP A 54 -22.76 -18.81 74.38
CA ASP A 54 -21.50 -18.10 74.17
C ASP A 54 -20.40 -19.00 73.57
N LEU A 55 -19.76 -18.51 72.51
CA LEU A 55 -18.74 -19.23 71.74
C LEU A 55 -17.40 -18.50 71.81
N LEU A 56 -16.36 -19.19 72.31
CA LEU A 56 -14.99 -18.68 72.29
C LEU A 56 -14.45 -18.74 70.86
N LEU A 57 -14.18 -17.58 70.27
CA LEU A 57 -13.61 -17.47 68.93
C LEU A 57 -12.08 -17.59 68.96
N GLY A 58 -11.42 -16.87 69.87
CA GLY A 58 -9.96 -16.80 69.91
C GLY A 58 -9.40 -16.15 71.17
N VAL A 59 -8.07 -16.20 71.29
CA VAL A 59 -7.32 -15.68 72.45
C VAL A 59 -6.16 -14.81 71.96
N ALA A 60 -6.00 -13.63 72.57
CA ALA A 60 -4.85 -12.75 72.41
C ALA A 60 -3.95 -12.84 73.65
N ARG A 61 -2.63 -12.71 73.46
CA ARG A 61 -1.62 -12.88 74.52
C ARG A 61 -0.84 -11.57 74.70
N LEU A 62 -1.12 -10.85 75.78
CA LEU A 62 -0.53 -9.55 76.09
C LEU A 62 0.71 -9.75 76.96
N GLN A 63 1.88 -9.30 76.49
CA GLN A 63 3.13 -9.40 77.24
C GLN A 63 3.30 -8.15 78.11
N LEU A 64 2.82 -8.21 79.36
CA LEU A 64 2.77 -7.05 80.26
C LEU A 64 4.15 -6.43 80.56
N SER A 65 5.24 -7.21 80.51
CA SER A 65 6.59 -6.68 80.74
C SER A 65 7.02 -5.58 79.77
N LYS A 66 6.37 -5.40 78.61
CA LYS A 66 6.63 -4.29 77.68
C LYS A 66 6.40 -2.91 78.30
N VAL A 67 5.50 -2.77 79.28
CA VAL A 67 5.28 -1.49 79.98
C VAL A 67 6.49 -1.09 80.84
N LEU A 68 7.25 -2.06 81.35
CA LEU A 68 8.38 -1.83 82.25
C LEU A 68 9.57 -1.18 81.53
N SER A 69 9.68 -1.36 80.21
CA SER A 69 10.71 -0.73 79.37
C SER A 69 10.33 0.65 78.82
N MET A 70 9.12 1.15 79.11
CA MET A 70 8.69 2.49 78.67
C MET A 70 9.28 3.59 79.56
N GLU A 71 9.30 4.82 79.07
CA GLU A 71 9.79 5.98 79.84
C GLU A 71 8.95 6.19 81.11
N LYS A 72 9.62 6.46 82.24
CA LYS A 72 8.98 6.78 83.52
C LYS A 72 8.70 8.29 83.60
N THR A 73 7.44 8.66 83.46
CA THR A 73 6.97 10.03 83.66
C THR A 73 6.59 10.26 85.13
N ARG A 74 6.93 11.42 85.69
CA ARG A 74 6.57 11.77 87.08
C ARG A 74 5.21 12.48 87.11
N PHE A 75 4.33 12.05 88.01
CA PHE A 75 3.07 12.73 88.31
C PHE A 75 2.89 12.91 89.84
N LEU A 76 1.87 13.67 90.22
CA LEU A 76 1.50 13.89 91.62
C LEU A 76 0.27 13.03 91.94
N GLY A 77 0.37 12.17 92.95
CA GLY A 77 -0.76 11.41 93.48
C GLY A 77 -1.74 12.27 94.28
N GLU A 78 -2.91 11.73 94.61
CA GLU A 78 -3.99 12.49 95.27
C GLU A 78 -3.57 13.11 96.61
N ASN A 79 -2.67 12.47 97.37
CA ASN A 79 -2.16 12.98 98.65
C ASN A 79 -0.88 13.82 98.51
N GLY A 80 -0.51 14.24 97.29
CA GLY A 80 0.70 15.02 97.04
C GLY A 80 2.00 14.21 97.01
N GLU A 81 1.93 12.87 96.97
CA GLU A 81 3.12 12.04 96.77
C GLU A 81 3.63 12.07 95.32
N GLN A 82 4.95 11.89 95.14
CA GLN A 82 5.55 11.75 93.81
C GLN A 82 5.40 10.32 93.33
N CYS A 83 4.69 10.15 92.22
CA CYS A 83 4.39 8.85 91.63
C CYS A 83 4.99 8.76 90.22
N TRP A 84 5.22 7.54 89.75
CA TRP A 84 5.76 7.28 88.41
C TRP A 84 4.75 6.56 87.53
N ARG A 85 4.55 7.03 86.31
CA ARG A 85 3.65 6.44 85.31
C ARG A 85 4.45 5.95 84.09
N GLN A 86 4.17 4.73 83.67
CA GLN A 86 4.63 4.14 82.41
C GLN A 86 3.39 3.71 81.61
N THR A 87 3.31 4.07 80.33
CA THR A 87 2.18 3.71 79.46
C THR A 87 2.71 3.05 78.19
N PHE A 88 2.09 1.93 77.81
CA PHE A 88 2.40 1.14 76.62
C PHE A 88 1.14 0.90 75.80
N SER A 89 1.21 1.03 74.48
CA SER A 89 0.10 0.79 73.56
C SER A 89 0.54 -0.12 72.42
N GLU A 90 -0.27 -1.10 72.06
CA GLU A 90 0.06 -2.07 71.01
C GLU A 90 -1.20 -2.67 70.37
N THR A 91 -1.06 -3.13 69.12
CA THR A 91 -2.08 -3.93 68.42
C THR A 91 -1.56 -5.35 68.19
N ILE A 92 -2.29 -6.36 68.67
CA ILE A 92 -1.91 -7.78 68.61
C ILE A 92 -3.03 -8.66 68.02
N PRO A 93 -2.72 -9.80 67.39
CA PRO A 93 -3.74 -10.68 66.82
C PRO A 93 -4.46 -11.52 67.88
N PHE A 94 -5.77 -11.73 67.68
CA PHE A 94 -6.49 -12.87 68.24
C PHE A 94 -6.22 -14.12 67.40
N THR A 95 -5.69 -15.18 68.02
CA THR A 95 -5.51 -16.49 67.39
C THR A 95 -6.73 -17.37 67.67
N ALA A 96 -7.18 -18.14 66.67
CA ALA A 96 -8.30 -19.05 66.81
C ALA A 96 -8.17 -20.04 67.98
N ALA A 97 -9.25 -20.21 68.75
CA ALA A 97 -9.29 -21.11 69.90
C ALA A 97 -9.46 -22.60 69.50
N GLN A 98 -9.98 -22.85 68.29
CA GLN A 98 -10.15 -24.18 67.71
C GLN A 98 -9.80 -24.16 66.22
N GLY A 99 -9.18 -25.23 65.72
CA GLY A 99 -8.75 -25.36 64.32
C GLY A 99 -7.29 -24.90 64.08
N PRO A 100 -6.88 -24.71 62.81
CA PRO A 100 -5.55 -24.18 62.49
C PRO A 100 -5.37 -22.77 63.09
N SER A 101 -4.14 -22.46 63.51
CA SER A 101 -3.73 -21.24 64.24
C SER A 101 -3.79 -19.97 63.37
N ASN A 102 -4.99 -19.64 62.89
CA ASN A 102 -5.26 -18.50 62.04
C ASN A 102 -5.59 -17.27 62.88
N LYS A 103 -5.16 -16.10 62.39
CA LYS A 103 -5.57 -14.78 62.92
C LYS A 103 -7.05 -14.53 62.59
N ILE A 104 -7.84 -14.21 63.62
CA ILE A 104 -9.27 -13.90 63.49
C ILE A 104 -9.51 -12.39 63.41
N ALA A 105 -8.90 -11.64 64.30
CA ALA A 105 -9.04 -10.19 64.45
C ALA A 105 -7.77 -9.60 65.05
N ASP A 106 -7.70 -8.28 65.16
CA ASP A 106 -6.69 -7.56 65.94
C ASP A 106 -7.32 -6.91 67.17
N LEU A 107 -6.56 -6.86 68.26
CA LEU A 107 -6.88 -6.16 69.50
C LEU A 107 -5.88 -5.01 69.67
N SER A 108 -6.36 -3.77 69.60
CA SER A 108 -5.59 -2.61 70.09
C SER A 108 -5.85 -2.44 71.58
N TYR A 109 -4.80 -2.24 72.38
CA TYR A 109 -4.89 -2.08 73.82
C TYR A 109 -3.85 -1.09 74.36
N ILE A 110 -4.15 -0.54 75.55
CA ILE A 110 -3.28 0.35 76.30
C ILE A 110 -3.12 -0.20 77.71
N VAL A 111 -1.88 -0.33 78.18
CA VAL A 111 -1.54 -0.65 79.58
C VAL A 111 -0.89 0.58 80.20
N THR A 112 -1.36 0.99 81.37
CA THR A 112 -0.69 1.99 82.20
C THR A 112 -0.33 1.34 83.53
N LEU A 113 0.91 1.52 83.96
CA LEU A 113 1.42 1.11 85.26
C LEU A 113 1.78 2.36 86.06
N GLU A 114 1.27 2.44 87.28
CA GLU A 114 1.52 3.54 88.22
C GLU A 114 2.21 3.00 89.48
N ASP A 115 3.35 3.59 89.82
CA ASP A 115 4.17 3.26 90.98
C ASP A 115 4.04 4.40 91.99
N PHE A 116 3.28 4.14 93.06
CA PHE A 116 3.04 5.04 94.18
C PHE A 116 4.12 4.95 95.27
N GLY A 117 5.15 4.12 95.09
CA GLY A 117 6.24 3.95 96.04
C GLY A 117 5.94 3.00 97.20
N LEU A 118 6.65 3.18 98.32
CA LEU A 118 6.56 2.30 99.48
C LEU A 118 5.23 2.48 100.23
N VAL A 119 4.58 1.35 100.55
CA VAL A 119 3.34 1.32 101.34
C VAL A 119 3.57 1.93 102.73
N LYS A 120 2.77 2.94 103.09
CA LYS A 120 2.81 3.58 104.41
C LYS A 120 2.10 2.69 105.43
N MET A 121 2.86 2.08 106.35
CA MET A 121 2.32 1.24 107.42
C MET A 121 1.70 2.13 108.52
N HIS A 122 0.43 1.91 108.87
CA HIS A 122 -0.20 2.57 110.03
C HIS A 122 0.13 1.80 111.32
N GLU A 123 0.31 2.53 112.41
CA GLU A 123 0.92 2.04 113.66
C GLU A 123 -0.01 1.17 114.51
N VAL A 124 0.57 0.20 115.23
CA VAL A 124 -0.07 -0.50 116.36
C VAL A 124 0.70 -0.11 117.62
N LEU A 125 0.07 0.67 118.50
CA LEU A 125 0.69 1.09 119.78
C LEU A 125 0.82 -0.07 120.77
N VAL A 126 1.97 -0.13 121.45
CA VAL A 126 2.17 -0.87 122.70
C VAL A 126 2.58 0.14 123.77
N SER A 127 2.04 0.00 124.99
CA SER A 127 2.19 0.97 126.07
C SER A 127 2.77 0.32 127.32
N ASP A 128 3.90 0.85 127.81
CA ASP A 128 4.59 0.41 129.03
C ASP A 128 4.26 1.31 130.22
N SER A 129 4.22 0.73 131.43
CA SER A 129 4.08 1.51 132.67
C SER A 129 4.71 0.84 133.90
N ALA A 130 5.41 1.64 134.71
CA ALA A 130 5.95 1.25 136.01
C ALA A 130 6.07 2.47 136.96
N ARG A 131 5.91 2.26 138.27
CA ARG A 131 6.11 3.26 139.35
C ARG A 131 6.75 2.62 140.60
N LEU A 132 7.41 3.42 141.43
CA LEU A 132 8.18 3.04 142.62
C LEU A 132 7.69 3.70 143.93
N LEU A 133 8.26 3.24 145.06
CA LEU A 133 8.23 3.77 146.46
C LEU A 133 9.64 3.53 147.08
N GLY A 134 10.12 4.14 148.19
CA GLY A 134 9.54 5.10 149.14
C GLY A 134 10.61 5.69 150.12
N VAL A 135 10.30 5.79 151.42
CA VAL A 135 11.09 6.39 152.55
C VAL A 135 10.54 5.82 153.89
N PRO A 136 11.11 5.96 155.13
CA PRO A 136 12.00 7.00 155.76
C PRO A 136 13.25 6.40 156.51
N LYS A 137 13.92 6.93 157.57
CA LYS A 137 14.51 8.25 158.03
C LYS A 137 15.07 8.05 159.49
N VAL A 138 15.75 9.06 160.10
CA VAL A 138 15.87 9.39 161.57
C VAL A 138 17.29 9.33 162.23
N HIS A 139 17.50 10.21 163.23
CA HIS A 139 18.72 10.64 163.98
C HIS A 139 18.73 10.13 165.48
N PRO A 140 19.39 10.73 166.52
CA PRO A 140 20.74 11.35 166.74
C PRO A 140 21.46 10.90 168.08
N GLU A 141 22.53 11.63 168.49
CA GLU A 141 22.93 12.00 169.90
C GLU A 141 23.73 10.97 170.75
N VAL A 142 24.68 11.29 171.69
CA VAL A 142 25.09 12.49 172.47
C VAL A 142 26.65 12.60 172.63
N GLN A 143 27.18 13.74 173.09
CA GLN A 143 28.60 14.14 173.27
C GLN A 143 29.24 13.84 174.66
N THR A 144 30.59 13.83 174.75
CA THR A 144 31.43 14.52 175.78
C THR A 144 32.92 14.54 175.37
N GLU A 145 33.65 15.65 175.60
CA GLU A 145 35.10 15.77 175.27
C GLU A 145 36.05 15.59 176.47
N PRO A 146 37.14 14.81 176.33
CA PRO A 146 38.28 14.79 177.24
C PRO A 146 39.61 15.10 176.52
N ARG A 147 40.13 16.34 176.62
CA ARG A 147 41.23 16.83 175.75
C ARG A 147 42.69 16.67 176.25
N GLU A 148 42.97 16.03 177.38
CA GLU A 148 44.37 15.98 177.92
C GLU A 148 44.75 14.65 178.60
N THR A 149 44.48 13.51 177.97
CA THR A 149 44.99 12.19 178.44
C THR A 149 45.89 11.50 177.40
N LEU A 150 46.52 10.37 177.75
CA LEU A 150 47.35 9.61 176.78
C LEU A 150 46.51 9.06 175.62
N GLU A 151 45.25 8.73 175.91
CA GLU A 151 44.22 8.34 174.96
C GLU A 151 43.87 9.49 174.01
N TYR A 152 43.87 10.75 174.47
CA TYR A 152 43.70 11.92 173.60
C TYR A 152 44.88 12.10 172.63
N LYS A 153 46.12 11.84 173.06
CA LYS A 153 47.28 11.87 172.14
C LYS A 153 47.19 10.77 171.08
N ALA A 154 46.84 9.55 171.49
CA ALA A 154 46.61 8.45 170.55
C ALA A 154 45.40 8.70 169.64
N ALA A 155 44.34 9.34 170.13
CA ALA A 155 43.19 9.75 169.33
C ALA A 155 43.57 10.83 168.30
N LEU A 156 44.40 11.81 168.68
CA LEU A 156 44.91 12.85 167.78
C LEU A 156 45.84 12.26 166.71
N GLU A 157 46.75 11.34 167.06
CA GLU A 157 47.58 10.61 166.10
C GLU A 157 46.73 9.77 165.13
N LEU A 158 45.66 9.15 165.63
CA LEU A 158 44.71 8.37 164.83
C LEU A 158 43.80 9.25 163.97
N GLU A 159 43.49 10.47 164.41
CA GLU A 159 42.76 11.50 163.66
C GLU A 159 43.64 12.05 162.53
N MET A 160 44.89 12.45 162.82
CA MET A 160 45.88 12.80 161.79
C MET A 160 46.14 11.67 160.78
N TRP A 161 46.13 10.40 161.24
CA TRP A 161 46.24 9.25 160.33
C TRP A 161 44.98 9.06 159.47
N LYS A 162 43.78 9.26 160.03
CA LYS A 162 42.53 9.25 159.27
C LYS A 162 42.50 10.36 158.23
N GLU A 163 42.80 11.61 158.60
CA GLU A 163 42.92 12.73 157.68
C GLU A 163 43.87 12.39 156.53
N LEU A 164 45.05 11.84 156.84
CA LEU A 164 46.02 11.41 155.81
C LEU A 164 45.49 10.26 154.92
N GLN A 165 44.74 9.30 155.47
CA GLN A 165 44.13 8.22 154.66
C GLN A 165 42.96 8.73 153.82
N GLU A 166 42.16 9.65 154.34
CA GLU A 166 41.05 10.31 153.63
C GLU A 166 41.60 11.16 152.49
N ASP A 167 42.64 11.97 152.73
CA ASP A 167 43.38 12.68 151.68
C ASP A 167 43.92 11.73 150.60
N LEU A 168 44.53 10.61 150.99
CA LEU A 168 45.03 9.62 150.04
C LEU A 168 43.89 8.96 149.24
N PHE A 169 42.75 8.68 149.86
CA PHE A 169 41.57 8.12 149.21
C PHE A 169 40.90 9.12 148.27
N GLU A 170 40.68 10.37 148.71
CA GLU A 170 40.16 11.46 147.88
C GLU A 170 41.06 11.69 146.66
N ASN A 171 42.38 11.74 146.85
CA ASN A 171 43.32 11.91 145.75
C ASN A 171 43.30 10.71 144.78
N GLN A 172 43.07 9.49 145.26
CA GLN A 172 42.88 8.32 144.39
C GLN A 172 41.53 8.36 143.65
N LEU A 173 40.45 8.79 144.30
CA LEU A 173 39.13 8.93 143.70
C LEU A 173 39.15 9.99 142.61
N LYS A 174 39.62 11.22 142.92
CA LYS A 174 39.80 12.32 141.96
C LYS A 174 40.64 11.91 140.74
N LYS A 175 41.71 11.11 140.95
CA LYS A 175 42.52 10.55 139.84
C LYS A 175 41.74 9.55 138.98
N LYS A 176 40.93 8.68 139.57
CA LYS A 176 40.08 7.71 138.83
C LYS A 176 38.98 8.43 138.05
N GLU A 177 38.28 9.37 138.69
CA GLU A 177 37.25 10.20 138.05
C GLU A 177 37.81 11.01 136.89
N LEU A 178 38.97 11.66 137.06
CA LEU A 178 39.66 12.37 136.00
C LEU A 178 40.03 11.43 134.84
N ALA A 179 40.57 10.24 135.11
CA ALA A 179 40.92 9.27 134.09
C ALA A 179 39.68 8.77 133.31
N HIS A 180 38.57 8.50 134.00
CA HIS A 180 37.31 8.13 133.35
C HIS A 180 36.73 9.28 132.51
N MET A 181 36.77 10.51 133.01
CA MET A 181 36.31 11.70 132.29
C MET A 181 37.16 11.98 131.04
N GLN A 182 38.49 11.81 131.14
CA GLN A 182 39.41 11.90 130.01
C GLN A 182 39.13 10.82 128.97
N ALA A 183 38.98 9.56 129.36
CA ALA A 183 38.65 8.47 128.44
C ALA A 183 37.32 8.69 127.71
N LEU A 184 36.29 9.19 128.40
CA LEU A 184 35.01 9.56 127.78
C LEU A 184 35.16 10.73 126.81
N ALA A 185 35.94 11.76 127.15
CA ALA A 185 36.21 12.89 126.27
C ALA A 185 36.99 12.48 125.01
N GLU A 186 37.94 11.55 125.13
CA GLU A 186 38.69 11.00 123.99
C GLU A 186 37.81 10.14 123.08
N GLU A 187 37.00 9.23 123.63
CA GLU A 187 36.06 8.40 122.86
C GLU A 187 34.93 9.22 122.22
N TRP A 188 34.49 10.30 122.86
CA TRP A 188 33.57 11.27 122.26
C TRP A 188 34.24 12.00 121.09
N LYS A 189 35.44 12.58 121.30
CA LYS A 189 36.22 13.30 120.27
C LYS A 189 36.65 12.38 119.12
N LYS A 190 36.77 11.08 119.35
CA LYS A 190 37.01 10.08 118.30
C LYS A 190 35.75 9.85 117.46
N ARG A 191 34.61 9.53 118.08
CA ARG A 191 33.32 9.39 117.38
C ARG A 191 32.92 10.65 116.63
N ASP A 192 33.22 11.82 117.18
CA ASP A 192 32.90 13.09 116.53
C ASP A 192 33.67 13.25 115.21
N ARG A 193 34.99 13.06 115.23
CA ARG A 193 35.82 13.01 114.01
C ARG A 193 35.37 11.93 113.02
N GLU A 194 34.94 10.76 113.50
CA GLU A 194 34.43 9.68 112.64
C GLU A 194 33.13 10.10 111.92
N ARG A 195 32.21 10.78 112.63
CA ARG A 195 30.99 11.37 112.04
C ARG A 195 31.33 12.48 111.06
N GLU A 196 32.20 13.42 111.42
CA GLU A 196 32.66 14.49 110.53
C GLU A 196 33.31 13.94 109.26
N ALA A 197 34.16 12.91 109.37
CA ALA A 197 34.79 12.27 108.23
C ALA A 197 33.77 11.58 107.30
N LEU A 198 32.76 10.93 107.86
CA LEU A 198 31.68 10.33 107.08
C LEU A 198 30.83 11.39 106.35
N VAL A 199 30.45 12.46 107.05
CA VAL A 199 29.71 13.59 106.45
C VAL A 199 30.55 14.25 105.35
N LYS A 200 31.83 14.55 105.60
CA LYS A 200 32.75 15.13 104.61
C LYS A 200 32.91 14.24 103.38
N LYS A 201 33.01 12.91 103.56
CA LYS A 201 33.04 11.95 102.46
C LYS A 201 31.75 11.99 101.65
N LYS A 202 30.59 12.01 102.32
CA LYS A 202 29.27 12.07 101.64
C LYS A 202 29.07 13.39 100.89
N VAL A 203 29.45 14.53 101.47
CA VAL A 203 29.41 15.83 100.79
C VAL A 203 30.26 15.78 99.52
N ALA A 204 31.50 15.29 99.58
CA ALA A 204 32.35 15.16 98.39
C ALA A 204 31.78 14.21 97.32
N GLU A 205 31.17 13.09 97.71
CA GLU A 205 30.46 12.18 96.80
C GLU A 205 29.27 12.89 96.11
N TYR A 206 28.48 13.65 96.86
CA TYR A 206 27.35 14.41 96.31
C TYR A 206 27.79 15.56 95.39
N THR A 207 28.83 16.33 95.74
CA THR A 207 29.36 17.39 94.86
C THR A 207 29.79 16.84 93.51
N VAL A 208 30.51 15.71 93.48
CA VAL A 208 30.93 15.06 92.22
C VAL A 208 29.75 14.51 91.41
N LEU A 209 28.67 14.07 92.08
CA LEU A 209 27.44 13.67 91.39
C LEU A 209 26.68 14.88 90.83
N GLU A 210 26.62 15.98 91.58
CA GLU A 210 26.00 17.23 91.15
C GLU A 210 26.72 17.83 89.93
N GLU A 211 28.05 17.95 89.96
CA GLU A 211 28.86 18.39 88.82
C GLU A 211 28.62 17.53 87.57
N LYS A 212 28.52 16.20 87.74
CA LYS A 212 28.19 15.28 86.64
C LYS A 212 26.79 15.52 86.10
N LEU A 213 25.79 15.68 86.97
CA LEU A 213 24.41 15.97 86.57
C LEU A 213 24.31 17.30 85.82
N GLN A 214 24.87 18.37 86.38
CA GLN A 214 24.94 19.69 85.73
C GLN A 214 25.62 19.60 84.36
N LYS A 215 26.76 18.91 84.25
CA LYS A 215 27.42 18.68 82.95
C LYS A 215 26.51 17.95 81.97
N THR A 216 25.88 16.83 82.38
CA THR A 216 24.97 16.07 81.52
C THR A 216 23.76 16.89 81.06
N LEU A 217 23.20 17.74 81.92
CA LEU A 217 22.12 18.66 81.55
C LEU A 217 22.57 19.63 80.45
N THR A 218 23.69 20.35 80.65
CA THR A 218 24.18 21.28 79.61
C THR A 218 24.56 20.58 78.29
N ASP A 219 25.00 19.33 78.34
CA ASP A 219 25.30 18.54 77.13
C ASP A 219 24.04 17.96 76.47
N LEU A 220 22.93 17.80 77.20
CA LEU A 220 21.63 17.46 76.63
C LEU A 220 20.97 18.69 76.01
N GLU A 221 20.95 19.84 76.68
CA GLU A 221 20.42 21.12 76.17
C GLU A 221 21.11 21.52 74.84
N LYS A 222 22.43 21.33 74.74
CA LYS A 222 23.19 21.55 73.48
C LYS A 222 22.73 20.61 72.36
N ARG A 223 22.51 19.32 72.66
CA ARG A 223 22.04 18.33 71.69
C ARG A 223 20.61 18.60 71.25
N GLU A 224 19.72 18.94 72.18
CA GLU A 224 18.34 19.32 71.88
C GLU A 224 18.30 20.53 70.93
N LYS A 225 19.04 21.60 71.25
CA LYS A 225 19.16 22.77 70.37
C LYS A 225 19.74 22.42 68.99
N GLN A 226 20.70 21.51 68.91
CA GLN A 226 21.24 21.02 67.63
C GLN A 226 20.21 20.21 66.84
N LEU A 227 19.43 19.35 67.50
CA LEU A 227 18.36 18.56 66.89
C LEU A 227 17.23 19.44 66.37
N VAL A 228 16.77 20.42 67.15
CA VAL A 228 15.75 21.40 66.71
C VAL A 228 16.24 22.17 65.47
N ASN A 229 17.48 22.68 65.50
CA ASN A 229 18.05 23.36 64.33
C ASN A 229 18.11 22.44 63.10
N ALA A 230 18.60 21.20 63.25
CA ALA A 230 18.69 20.23 62.17
C ALA A 230 17.30 19.83 61.62
N GLU A 231 16.30 19.70 62.49
CA GLU A 231 14.92 19.43 62.09
C GLU A 231 14.33 20.60 61.30
N THR A 232 14.52 21.84 61.76
CA THR A 232 14.02 23.02 61.03
C THR A 232 14.64 23.17 59.63
N GLU A 233 15.94 22.89 59.49
CA GLU A 233 16.61 22.87 58.18
C GLU A 233 16.13 21.71 57.31
N LEU A 234 15.92 20.52 57.87
CA LEU A 234 15.36 19.38 57.13
C LEU A 234 13.92 19.68 56.65
N GLN A 235 13.09 20.30 57.50
CA GLN A 235 11.75 20.75 57.14
C GLN A 235 11.78 21.84 56.05
N ARG A 236 12.75 22.77 56.09
CA ARG A 236 12.96 23.78 55.04
C ARG A 236 13.34 23.13 53.71
N LEU A 237 14.38 22.30 53.70
CA LEU A 237 14.84 21.57 52.50
C LEU A 237 13.75 20.66 51.92
N LYS A 238 12.95 20.00 52.76
CA LYS A 238 11.80 19.19 52.30
C LYS A 238 10.76 20.03 51.57
N LYS A 239 10.43 21.23 52.08
CA LYS A 239 9.49 22.16 51.43
C LYS A 239 10.06 22.70 50.11
N GLU A 240 11.34 23.05 50.08
CA GLU A 240 12.02 23.53 48.87
C GLU A 240 12.06 22.47 47.78
N LEU A 241 12.45 21.24 48.13
CA LEU A 241 12.47 20.10 47.20
C LEU A 241 11.07 19.75 46.68
N GLN A 242 10.05 19.81 47.54
CA GLN A 242 8.65 19.61 47.11
C GLN A 242 8.20 20.73 46.14
N ALA A 243 8.47 21.99 46.45
CA ALA A 243 8.13 23.12 45.58
C ALA A 243 8.94 23.15 44.27
N GLU A 244 10.15 22.60 44.24
CA GLU A 244 10.91 22.34 43.01
C GLU A 244 10.28 21.19 42.21
N HIS A 245 9.91 20.09 42.86
CA HIS A 245 9.25 18.97 42.21
C HIS A 245 7.91 19.37 41.56
N GLU A 246 7.08 20.15 42.26
CA GLU A 246 5.81 20.67 41.77
C GLU A 246 6.01 21.62 40.57
N ARG A 247 7.02 22.51 40.61
CA ARG A 247 7.39 23.37 39.46
C ARG A 247 7.87 22.56 38.27
N ASN A 248 8.78 21.62 38.47
CA ASN A 248 9.32 20.78 37.39
C ASN A 248 8.21 19.90 36.76
N GLN A 249 7.26 19.40 37.56
CA GLN A 249 6.07 18.71 37.04
C GLN A 249 5.22 19.65 36.17
N GLN A 250 4.95 20.87 36.63
CA GLN A 250 4.15 21.85 35.87
C GLN A 250 4.84 22.24 34.55
N GLU A 251 6.15 22.50 34.56
CA GLU A 251 6.93 22.81 33.36
C GLU A 251 6.93 21.65 32.34
N VAL A 252 7.05 20.40 32.81
CA VAL A 252 6.91 19.21 31.95
C VAL A 252 5.50 19.07 31.39
N GLN A 253 4.44 19.35 32.18
CA GLN A 253 3.06 19.32 31.68
C GLN A 253 2.80 20.41 30.64
N ASP A 254 3.29 21.63 30.86
CA ASP A 254 3.11 22.75 29.93
C ASP A 254 3.93 22.58 28.64
N THR A 255 5.14 22.02 28.71
CA THR A 255 5.90 21.66 27.50
C THR A 255 5.24 20.54 26.71
N ILE A 256 4.74 19.47 27.37
CA ILE A 256 3.93 18.43 26.71
C ILE A 256 2.68 19.03 26.06
N ARG A 257 2.01 19.99 26.72
CA ARG A 257 0.84 20.68 26.15
C ARG A 257 1.19 21.47 24.89
N ARG A 258 2.27 22.26 24.92
CA ARG A 258 2.74 23.05 23.76
C ARG A 258 3.09 22.14 22.58
N VAL A 259 3.91 21.11 22.79
CA VAL A 259 4.30 20.16 21.74
C VAL A 259 3.07 19.44 21.15
N ARG A 260 2.09 19.05 21.97
CA ARG A 260 0.83 18.47 21.46
C ARG A 260 0.04 19.44 20.59
N GLN A 261 -0.01 20.72 20.96
CA GLN A 261 -0.69 21.77 20.18
C GLN A 261 0.05 22.04 18.86
N GLU A 262 1.38 22.11 18.87
CA GLU A 262 2.22 22.26 17.68
C GLU A 262 2.07 21.06 16.73
N CYS A 263 2.13 19.83 17.23
CA CYS A 263 1.87 18.62 16.44
C CYS A 263 0.46 18.61 15.83
N ALA A 264 -0.57 19.00 16.61
CA ALA A 264 -1.94 19.08 16.11
C ALA A 264 -2.07 20.11 14.98
N HIS A 265 -1.50 21.30 15.17
CA HIS A 265 -1.49 22.35 14.16
C HIS A 265 -0.75 21.93 12.89
N GLN A 266 0.40 21.27 13.01
CA GLN A 266 1.13 20.74 11.84
C GLN A 266 0.29 19.71 11.06
N ILE A 267 -0.43 18.82 11.76
CA ILE A 267 -1.35 17.87 11.13
C ILE A 267 -2.51 18.59 10.42
N GLU A 268 -3.04 19.68 11.00
CA GLU A 268 -4.08 20.49 10.37
C GLU A 268 -3.58 21.21 9.10
N LEU A 269 -2.36 21.74 9.13
CA LEU A 269 -1.71 22.37 7.97
C LEU A 269 -1.47 21.36 6.83
N GLU A 270 -0.91 20.19 7.13
CA GLU A 270 -0.69 19.16 6.10
C GLU A 270 -2.03 18.61 5.56
N ARG A 271 -3.06 18.46 6.40
CA ARG A 271 -4.43 18.12 5.93
C ARG A 271 -5.02 19.20 5.04
N ALA A 272 -4.78 20.48 5.32
CA ALA A 272 -5.22 21.58 4.47
C ALA A 272 -4.48 21.56 3.12
N ARG A 273 -3.17 21.30 3.11
CA ARG A 273 -2.37 21.15 1.89
C ARG A 273 -2.80 19.95 1.05
N ILE A 274 -3.12 18.81 1.68
CA ILE A 274 -3.66 17.63 0.97
C ILE A 274 -4.97 17.97 0.28
N ARG A 275 -5.93 18.61 0.98
CA ARG A 275 -7.19 19.04 0.37
C ARG A 275 -6.98 19.97 -0.83
N GLN A 276 -6.08 20.95 -0.69
CA GLN A 276 -5.74 21.84 -1.80
C GLN A 276 -5.18 21.07 -3.01
N PHE A 277 -4.25 20.12 -2.80
CA PHE A 277 -3.73 19.30 -3.89
C PHE A 277 -4.77 18.33 -4.48
N GLU A 278 -5.77 17.90 -3.70
CA GLU A 278 -6.91 17.10 -4.20
C GLU A 278 -7.82 17.96 -5.09
N GLU A 279 -8.11 19.20 -4.68
CA GLU A 279 -8.85 20.20 -5.47
C GLU A 279 -8.11 20.57 -6.77
N ASP A 280 -6.82 20.91 -6.69
CA ASP A 280 -5.96 21.23 -7.85
C ASP A 280 -5.87 20.03 -8.82
N LYS A 281 -5.78 18.80 -8.29
CA LYS A 281 -5.78 17.57 -9.09
C LYS A 281 -7.10 17.37 -9.84
N ILE A 282 -8.25 17.58 -9.18
CA ILE A 282 -9.56 17.50 -9.83
C ILE A 282 -9.64 18.53 -10.96
N HIS A 283 -9.27 19.78 -10.68
CA HIS A 283 -9.26 20.84 -11.70
C HIS A 283 -8.36 20.51 -12.90
N ALA A 284 -7.17 19.95 -12.67
CA ALA A 284 -6.28 19.51 -13.73
C ALA A 284 -6.84 18.32 -14.54
N GLN A 285 -7.53 17.39 -13.88
CA GLN A 285 -8.22 16.27 -14.55
C GLN A 285 -9.38 16.75 -15.43
N GLU A 286 -10.15 17.75 -14.98
CA GLU A 286 -11.21 18.39 -15.77
C GLU A 286 -10.64 19.12 -17.00
N GLN A 287 -9.56 19.89 -16.83
CA GLN A 287 -8.86 20.55 -17.94
C GLN A 287 -8.33 19.55 -18.97
N LEU A 288 -7.74 18.44 -18.53
CA LEU A 288 -7.28 17.36 -19.42
C LEU A 288 -8.44 16.71 -20.16
N TYR A 289 -9.55 16.41 -19.48
CA TYR A 289 -10.75 15.83 -20.11
C TYR A 289 -11.34 16.77 -21.16
N GLU A 290 -11.41 18.08 -20.89
CA GLU A 290 -11.81 19.07 -21.88
C GLU A 290 -10.85 19.13 -23.08
N ALA A 291 -9.53 19.14 -22.83
CA ALA A 291 -8.52 19.20 -23.88
C ALA A 291 -8.55 17.95 -24.77
N GLU A 292 -8.69 16.76 -24.17
CA GLU A 292 -8.90 15.50 -24.90
C GLU A 292 -10.17 15.53 -25.75
N ASN A 293 -11.27 16.06 -25.24
CA ASN A 293 -12.52 16.16 -25.99
C ASN A 293 -12.41 17.14 -27.16
N LYS A 294 -11.74 18.29 -26.97
CA LYS A 294 -11.41 19.25 -28.03
C LYS A 294 -10.51 18.61 -29.09
N TYR A 295 -9.49 17.85 -28.68
CA TYR A 295 -8.63 17.11 -29.60
C TYR A 295 -9.41 16.03 -30.38
N LYS A 296 -10.23 15.21 -29.72
CA LYS A 296 -11.09 14.19 -30.36
C LYS A 296 -12.10 14.80 -31.33
N ALA A 297 -12.57 16.02 -31.08
CA ALA A 297 -13.41 16.76 -32.02
C ALA A 297 -12.60 17.21 -33.25
N LEU A 298 -11.45 17.84 -33.04
CA LEU A 298 -10.56 18.31 -34.12
C LEU A 298 -10.04 17.14 -34.98
N GLU A 299 -9.76 15.98 -34.38
CA GLU A 299 -9.34 14.77 -35.09
C GLU A 299 -10.47 14.23 -36.00
N LYS A 300 -11.73 14.28 -35.54
CA LYS A 300 -12.89 13.97 -36.39
C LYS A 300 -13.07 14.98 -37.53
N GLU A 301 -12.94 16.27 -37.25
CA GLU A 301 -13.00 17.32 -38.28
C GLU A 301 -11.88 17.17 -39.31
N PHE A 302 -10.66 16.84 -38.88
CA PHE A 302 -9.53 16.59 -39.76
C PHE A 302 -9.73 15.33 -40.61
N GLN A 303 -10.28 14.26 -40.04
CA GLN A 303 -10.61 13.04 -40.80
C GLN A 303 -11.72 13.31 -41.83
N GLN A 304 -12.77 14.06 -41.46
CA GLN A 304 -13.80 14.51 -42.41
C GLN A 304 -13.21 15.39 -43.52
N TYR A 305 -12.32 16.33 -43.18
CA TYR A 305 -11.62 17.15 -44.18
C TYR A 305 -10.77 16.29 -45.12
N LYS A 306 -10.05 15.28 -44.61
CA LYS A 306 -9.26 14.34 -45.42
C LYS A 306 -10.14 13.52 -46.37
N GLU A 307 -11.29 13.05 -45.89
CA GLU A 307 -12.31 12.37 -46.72
C GLU A 307 -12.91 13.30 -47.79
N GLN A 308 -13.19 14.56 -47.44
CA GLN A 308 -13.65 15.57 -48.40
C GLN A 308 -12.58 15.86 -49.47
N GLN A 309 -11.32 16.04 -49.09
CA GLN A 309 -10.21 16.23 -50.04
C GLN A 309 -10.08 15.02 -50.98
N SER A 310 -10.11 13.79 -50.43
CA SER A 310 -10.07 12.55 -51.23
C SER A 310 -11.25 12.41 -52.20
N ASN A 311 -12.41 12.97 -51.86
CA ASN A 311 -13.63 12.91 -52.66
C ASN A 311 -13.78 14.07 -53.65
N ARG A 312 -12.79 14.98 -53.74
CA ARG A 312 -12.85 16.13 -54.62
C ARG A 312 -13.06 15.74 -56.09
N PRO A 313 -13.83 16.53 -56.86
CA PRO A 313 -14.05 16.25 -58.27
C PRO A 313 -12.72 16.20 -59.03
N GLU A 314 -11.71 16.99 -58.66
CA GLU A 314 -10.40 16.92 -59.30
C GLU A 314 -9.70 15.56 -59.11
N ILE A 315 -9.80 14.93 -57.92
CA ILE A 315 -9.21 13.60 -57.65
C ILE A 315 -10.04 12.50 -58.31
N ARG A 316 -11.37 12.60 -58.28
CA ARG A 316 -12.27 11.67 -58.99
C ARG A 316 -12.02 11.70 -60.50
N LEU A 317 -11.93 12.90 -61.09
CA LEU A 317 -11.59 13.10 -62.48
C LEU A 317 -10.16 12.63 -62.80
N GLN A 318 -9.17 12.78 -61.90
CA GLN A 318 -7.84 12.18 -62.10
C GLN A 318 -7.90 10.64 -62.15
N SER A 319 -8.71 10.01 -61.29
CA SER A 319 -8.92 8.56 -61.32
C SER A 319 -9.65 8.13 -62.60
N GLU A 320 -10.67 8.87 -63.02
CA GLU A 320 -11.43 8.63 -64.26
C GLU A 320 -10.56 8.84 -65.51
N ILE A 321 -9.74 9.91 -65.55
CA ILE A 321 -8.71 10.13 -66.57
C ILE A 321 -7.72 8.97 -66.59
N GLY A 322 -7.32 8.44 -65.43
CA GLY A 322 -6.46 7.25 -65.35
C GLY A 322 -7.09 6.03 -66.02
N ILE A 323 -8.35 5.74 -65.70
CA ILE A 323 -9.13 4.64 -66.31
C ILE A 323 -9.29 4.87 -67.82
N LEU A 324 -9.78 6.04 -68.24
CA LEU A 324 -9.96 6.39 -69.65
C LEU A 324 -8.64 6.39 -70.43
N THR A 325 -7.51 6.69 -69.79
CA THR A 325 -6.17 6.60 -70.43
C THR A 325 -5.76 5.14 -70.65
N LEU A 326 -6.05 4.25 -69.69
CA LEU A 326 -5.83 2.81 -69.87
C LEU A 326 -6.74 2.23 -70.96
N GLU A 327 -8.04 2.56 -70.92
CA GLU A 327 -9.01 2.14 -71.94
C GLU A 327 -8.66 2.67 -73.34
N LYS A 328 -8.25 3.93 -73.44
CA LYS A 328 -7.71 4.51 -74.68
C LYS A 328 -6.51 3.72 -75.17
N GLY A 329 -5.55 3.39 -74.30
CA GLY A 329 -4.39 2.57 -74.65
C GLY A 329 -4.75 1.14 -75.10
N ASP A 330 -5.78 0.53 -74.51
CA ASP A 330 -6.37 -0.74 -74.97
C ASP A 330 -7.03 -0.61 -76.35
N LEU A 331 -7.80 0.45 -76.57
CA LEU A 331 -8.48 0.72 -77.84
C LEU A 331 -7.47 1.06 -78.95
N GLU A 332 -6.42 1.83 -78.67
CA GLU A 332 -5.32 2.11 -79.60
C GLU A 332 -4.56 0.83 -79.95
N ARG A 333 -4.27 -0.05 -78.98
CA ARG A 333 -3.67 -1.37 -79.25
C ARG A 333 -4.59 -2.27 -80.11
N LYS A 334 -5.90 -2.28 -79.84
CA LYS A 334 -6.90 -3.01 -80.65
C LYS A 334 -7.00 -2.44 -82.07
N LEU A 335 -7.02 -1.11 -82.21
CA LEU A 335 -7.05 -0.41 -83.49
C LEU A 335 -5.80 -0.72 -84.31
N GLU A 336 -4.61 -0.62 -83.70
CA GLU A 336 -3.33 -0.91 -84.35
C GLU A 336 -3.21 -2.39 -84.78
N SER A 337 -3.75 -3.31 -83.98
CA SER A 337 -3.89 -4.72 -84.38
C SER A 337 -4.84 -4.88 -85.56
N ALA A 338 -5.98 -4.18 -85.56
CA ALA A 338 -6.99 -4.23 -86.61
C ALA A 338 -6.52 -3.56 -87.93
N THR A 339 -5.76 -2.46 -87.86
CA THR A 339 -5.16 -1.81 -89.04
C THR A 339 -4.08 -2.69 -89.66
N LYS A 340 -3.20 -3.30 -88.85
CA LYS A 340 -2.23 -4.31 -89.30
C LYS A 340 -2.91 -5.51 -89.95
N ALA A 341 -3.95 -6.06 -89.33
CA ALA A 341 -4.74 -7.16 -89.91
C ALA A 341 -5.41 -6.75 -91.23
N LYS A 342 -6.06 -5.58 -91.29
CA LYS A 342 -6.68 -5.03 -92.51
C LYS A 342 -5.65 -4.83 -93.63
N LEU A 343 -4.45 -4.32 -93.31
CA LEU A 343 -3.36 -4.16 -94.27
C LEU A 343 -2.87 -5.51 -94.80
N HIS A 344 -2.68 -6.48 -93.91
CA HIS A 344 -2.32 -7.85 -94.27
C HIS A 344 -3.37 -8.50 -95.18
N TYR A 345 -4.66 -8.42 -94.84
CA TYR A 345 -5.74 -8.93 -95.71
C TYR A 345 -5.81 -8.19 -97.05
N LYS A 346 -5.62 -6.86 -97.09
CA LYS A 346 -5.53 -6.11 -98.35
C LYS A 346 -4.36 -6.58 -99.21
N GLN A 347 -3.20 -6.88 -98.62
CA GLN A 347 -2.04 -7.44 -99.33
C GLN A 347 -2.31 -8.86 -99.83
N GLN A 348 -2.91 -9.73 -99.01
CA GLN A 348 -3.30 -11.08 -99.44
C GLN A 348 -4.34 -11.04 -100.57
N TRP A 349 -5.35 -10.17 -100.48
CA TRP A 349 -6.35 -9.98 -101.53
C TRP A 349 -5.72 -9.47 -102.84
N ALA A 350 -4.79 -8.52 -102.76
CA ALA A 350 -4.04 -8.04 -103.93
C ALA A 350 -3.14 -9.13 -104.55
N ARG A 351 -2.60 -10.06 -103.74
CA ARG A 351 -1.87 -11.24 -104.23
C ARG A 351 -2.82 -12.25 -104.90
N ALA A 352 -3.96 -12.54 -104.28
CA ALA A 352 -5.00 -13.42 -104.82
C ALA A 352 -5.54 -12.89 -106.17
N LEU A 353 -5.79 -11.59 -106.28
CA LEU A 353 -6.17 -10.94 -107.55
C LEU A 353 -5.09 -11.08 -108.64
N LYS A 354 -3.80 -10.96 -108.28
CA LYS A 354 -2.69 -11.18 -109.22
C LYS A 354 -2.57 -12.64 -109.67
N GLU A 355 -2.78 -13.60 -108.77
CA GLU A 355 -2.80 -15.03 -109.14
C GLU A 355 -4.06 -15.38 -109.96
N LEU A 356 -5.23 -14.82 -109.65
CA LEU A 356 -6.43 -14.98 -110.47
C LEU A 356 -6.24 -14.42 -111.88
N ALA A 357 -5.60 -13.25 -112.02
CA ALA A 357 -5.24 -12.68 -113.31
C ALA A 357 -4.25 -13.57 -114.09
N ARG A 358 -3.23 -14.13 -113.41
CA ARG A 358 -2.30 -15.11 -114.00
C ARG A 358 -2.98 -16.40 -114.42
N LEU A 359 -3.92 -16.92 -113.63
CA LEU A 359 -4.71 -18.11 -113.97
C LEU A 359 -5.60 -17.85 -115.19
N LYS A 360 -6.32 -16.72 -115.22
CA LYS A 360 -7.14 -16.31 -116.36
C LYS A 360 -6.29 -16.12 -117.63
N GLN A 361 -5.10 -15.52 -117.52
CA GLN A 361 -4.19 -15.38 -118.64
C GLN A 361 -3.69 -16.74 -119.16
N ARG A 362 -3.25 -17.65 -118.27
CA ARG A 362 -2.87 -19.03 -118.64
C ARG A 362 -4.03 -19.80 -119.26
N GLU A 363 -5.26 -19.63 -118.77
CA GLU A 363 -6.45 -20.24 -119.35
C GLU A 363 -6.72 -19.73 -120.77
N GLN A 364 -6.56 -18.42 -120.98
CA GLN A 364 -6.73 -17.79 -122.29
C GLN A 364 -5.60 -18.18 -123.27
N GLU A 365 -4.36 -18.30 -122.81
CA GLU A 365 -3.24 -18.88 -123.55
C GLU A 365 -3.51 -20.36 -123.91
N ASN A 366 -4.02 -21.17 -122.97
CA ASN A 366 -4.43 -22.56 -123.21
C ASN A 366 -5.64 -22.68 -124.14
N ALA A 367 -6.53 -21.69 -124.17
CA ALA A 367 -7.65 -21.62 -125.12
C ALA A 367 -7.14 -21.29 -126.53
N MET A 368 -6.24 -20.30 -126.67
CA MET A 368 -5.59 -19.99 -127.94
C MET A 368 -4.74 -21.17 -128.46
N ALA A 369 -4.03 -21.88 -127.59
CA ALA A 369 -3.29 -23.09 -127.95
C ALA A 369 -4.22 -24.22 -128.45
N ARG A 370 -5.37 -24.42 -127.81
CA ARG A 370 -6.41 -25.36 -128.27
C ARG A 370 -6.98 -24.94 -129.63
N LEU A 371 -7.30 -23.67 -129.83
CA LEU A 371 -7.83 -23.14 -131.09
C LEU A 371 -6.82 -23.30 -132.23
N LYS A 372 -5.54 -22.97 -131.99
CA LYS A 372 -4.45 -23.14 -132.96
C LYS A 372 -4.24 -24.61 -133.33
N LYS A 373 -4.39 -25.52 -132.37
CA LYS A 373 -4.32 -26.96 -132.61
C LYS A 373 -5.48 -27.46 -133.47
N GLN A 374 -6.72 -26.98 -133.20
CA GLN A 374 -7.87 -27.26 -134.05
C GLN A 374 -7.72 -26.70 -135.48
N GLN A 375 -7.12 -25.51 -135.65
CA GLN A 375 -6.79 -24.97 -136.97
C GLN A 375 -5.78 -25.86 -137.72
N GLN A 376 -4.73 -26.34 -137.04
CA GLN A 376 -3.75 -27.25 -137.63
C GLN A 376 -4.35 -28.63 -137.98
N GLU A 377 -5.27 -29.14 -137.17
CA GLU A 377 -6.01 -30.38 -137.45
C GLU A 377 -6.96 -30.21 -138.66
N LEU A 378 -7.60 -29.05 -138.80
CA LEU A 378 -8.40 -28.67 -139.98
C LEU A 378 -7.56 -28.50 -141.25
N GLU A 379 -6.37 -27.90 -141.16
CA GLU A 379 -5.42 -27.79 -142.28
C GLU A 379 -4.91 -29.17 -142.72
N GLN A 380 -4.58 -30.05 -141.77
CA GLN A 380 -4.23 -31.44 -142.08
C GLN A 380 -5.38 -32.21 -142.75
N MET A 381 -6.63 -31.98 -142.34
CA MET A 381 -7.80 -32.54 -143.01
C MET A 381 -7.98 -31.99 -144.44
N ARG A 382 -7.80 -30.68 -144.67
CA ARG A 382 -7.81 -30.09 -146.02
C ARG A 382 -6.73 -30.69 -146.93
N LEU A 383 -5.49 -30.79 -146.45
CA LEU A 383 -4.37 -31.39 -147.18
C LEU A 383 -4.62 -32.86 -147.54
N ARG A 384 -5.26 -33.63 -146.64
CA ARG A 384 -5.67 -35.02 -146.94
C ARG A 384 -6.78 -35.11 -147.98
N TYR A 385 -7.71 -34.15 -148.02
CA TYR A 385 -8.79 -34.13 -149.00
C TYR A 385 -8.26 -33.84 -150.42
N LEU A 386 -7.42 -32.81 -150.56
CA LEU A 386 -6.78 -32.47 -151.85
C LEU A 386 -5.93 -33.64 -152.40
N ALA A 387 -5.14 -34.29 -151.54
CA ALA A 387 -4.35 -35.46 -151.92
C ALA A 387 -5.17 -36.71 -152.27
N ALA A 388 -6.45 -36.76 -151.89
CA ALA A 388 -7.37 -37.83 -152.29
C ALA A 388 -8.03 -37.54 -153.65
N GLU A 389 -8.39 -36.28 -153.91
CA GLU A 389 -9.01 -35.83 -155.16
C GLU A 389 -8.07 -35.98 -156.37
N GLU A 390 -6.80 -35.58 -156.24
CA GLU A 390 -5.76 -35.81 -157.25
C GLU A 390 -5.54 -37.30 -157.56
N LYS A 391 -5.78 -38.20 -156.58
CA LYS A 391 -5.54 -39.63 -156.72
C LYS A 391 -6.64 -40.38 -157.47
N GLU A 392 -7.88 -39.88 -157.46
CA GLU A 392 -8.96 -40.43 -158.30
C GLU A 392 -8.91 -39.86 -159.73
N LEU A 393 -8.58 -38.57 -159.89
CA LEU A 393 -8.30 -37.98 -161.21
C LEU A 393 -7.12 -38.68 -161.92
N GLY A 394 -6.08 -39.06 -161.17
CA GLY A 394 -4.92 -39.80 -161.69
C GLY A 394 -5.16 -41.29 -162.01
N LYS A 395 -6.37 -41.81 -161.80
CA LYS A 395 -6.81 -43.16 -162.22
C LYS A 395 -7.68 -43.10 -163.47
N THR A 396 -8.65 -42.19 -163.53
CA THR A 396 -9.54 -42.03 -164.70
C THR A 396 -8.74 -41.71 -165.96
N GLN A 397 -7.77 -40.79 -165.87
CA GLN A 397 -6.86 -40.46 -166.98
C GLN A 397 -5.92 -41.60 -167.42
N ARG A 398 -5.76 -42.66 -166.62
CA ARG A 398 -4.94 -43.83 -166.98
C ARG A 398 -5.74 -44.92 -167.70
N GLN A 399 -7.05 -44.97 -167.48
CA GLN A 399 -7.93 -45.91 -168.19
C GLN A 399 -8.17 -45.42 -169.64
N GLU A 400 -8.40 -44.11 -169.83
CA GLU A 400 -8.68 -43.49 -171.13
C GLU A 400 -7.50 -43.56 -172.13
N LEU A 401 -6.25 -43.67 -171.64
CA LEU A 401 -5.06 -43.77 -172.49
C LEU A 401 -4.77 -45.20 -173.00
N GLU A 402 -5.32 -46.23 -172.36
CA GLU A 402 -5.15 -47.62 -172.79
C GLU A 402 -6.13 -47.97 -173.94
N ASP A 403 -7.36 -47.44 -173.87
CA ASP A 403 -8.39 -47.65 -174.90
C ASP A 403 -8.07 -46.91 -176.22
N ILE A 404 -7.45 -45.73 -176.17
CA ILE A 404 -7.01 -44.97 -177.36
C ILE A 404 -5.89 -45.69 -178.13
N ARG A 405 -5.14 -46.60 -177.50
CA ARG A 405 -3.97 -47.25 -178.11
C ARG A 405 -4.32 -48.45 -179.01
N ASN A 406 -5.40 -49.16 -178.71
CA ASN A 406 -5.73 -50.41 -179.41
C ASN A 406 -6.74 -50.23 -180.55
N GLU A 407 -7.58 -49.19 -180.50
CA GLU A 407 -8.46 -48.82 -181.63
C GLU A 407 -7.66 -48.25 -182.82
N LEU A 408 -6.45 -47.72 -182.59
CA LEU A 408 -5.61 -47.11 -183.62
C LEU A 408 -4.89 -48.10 -184.55
N ASN A 409 -5.05 -49.41 -184.35
CA ASN A 409 -4.36 -50.45 -185.15
C ASN A 409 -5.30 -51.37 -185.94
N ARG A 410 -6.62 -51.21 -185.83
CA ARG A 410 -7.56 -51.73 -186.84
C ARG A 410 -7.88 -50.63 -187.85
N LEU A 411 -7.38 -50.85 -189.06
CA LEU A 411 -7.80 -50.21 -190.31
C LEU A 411 -7.23 -48.81 -190.61
N LYS A 412 -5.90 -48.83 -190.75
CA LYS A 412 -5.24 -48.29 -191.96
C LYS A 412 -5.69 -49.06 -193.23
N GLN A 413 -7.00 -49.11 -193.48
CA GLN A 413 -7.66 -49.58 -194.69
C GLN A 413 -9.15 -49.25 -194.63
N GLU A 414 -9.47 -47.97 -194.82
CA GLU A 414 -10.35 -47.50 -195.91
C GLU A 414 -10.47 -45.97 -195.84
N GLU A 415 -9.78 -45.29 -196.75
CA GLU A 415 -10.18 -43.95 -197.17
C GLU A 415 -11.50 -44.09 -197.94
N ASP A 416 -12.52 -43.29 -197.64
CA ASP A 416 -12.89 -42.20 -198.56
C ASP A 416 -13.98 -41.23 -198.05
N LYS A 417 -14.03 -40.06 -198.70
CA LYS A 417 -15.20 -39.17 -198.91
C LYS A 417 -16.10 -38.75 -197.72
N LYS A 418 -15.80 -37.54 -197.24
CA LYS A 418 -16.67 -36.34 -197.34
C LYS A 418 -18.22 -36.49 -197.24
N LYS A 419 -18.72 -35.83 -196.18
CA LYS A 419 -19.80 -34.80 -196.15
C LYS A 419 -21.28 -35.21 -196.19
N SER A 420 -22.06 -34.36 -195.49
CA SER A 420 -23.54 -34.31 -195.35
C SER A 420 -24.06 -35.31 -194.29
N GLN A 421 -25.06 -35.00 -193.46
CA GLN A 421 -26.00 -33.86 -193.42
C GLN A 421 -26.49 -33.60 -191.96
N ASP A 422 -27.54 -32.78 -191.77
CA ASP A 422 -28.07 -32.28 -190.48
C ASP A 422 -28.59 -33.33 -189.46
N GLY A 423 -28.70 -32.89 -188.19
CA GLY A 423 -29.49 -33.52 -187.13
C GLY A 423 -28.72 -34.52 -186.23
N GLN A 424 -29.04 -34.69 -184.93
CA GLN A 424 -30.15 -34.13 -184.15
C GLN A 424 -29.88 -34.23 -182.62
N GLU A 425 -30.24 -33.15 -181.90
CA GLU A 425 -30.67 -33.06 -180.48
C GLU A 425 -29.81 -33.35 -179.23
N LEU A 426 -30.07 -32.48 -178.23
CA LEU A 426 -30.00 -32.63 -176.77
C LEU A 426 -28.64 -32.96 -176.11
N LEU A 427 -27.84 -31.90 -175.95
CA LEU A 427 -26.79 -31.81 -174.92
C LEU A 427 -27.27 -30.94 -173.75
N GLY A 428 -27.28 -31.49 -172.53
CA GLY A 428 -27.56 -30.75 -171.31
C GLY A 428 -26.27 -30.18 -170.70
N VAL A 429 -26.16 -28.84 -170.64
CA VAL A 429 -25.07 -28.16 -169.92
C VAL A 429 -25.58 -26.82 -169.34
N GLN A 430 -25.09 -26.50 -168.13
CA GLN A 430 -24.87 -25.15 -167.58
C GLN A 430 -26.06 -24.22 -167.20
N LEU A 431 -25.76 -23.43 -166.14
CA LEU A 431 -26.32 -22.16 -165.68
C LEU A 431 -27.81 -21.86 -165.92
N GLN A 432 -28.56 -21.82 -164.80
CA GLN A 432 -29.82 -21.10 -164.53
C GLN A 432 -30.37 -21.58 -163.17
N ASN A 433 -31.25 -20.90 -162.43
CA ASN A 433 -31.59 -19.48 -162.33
C ASN A 433 -32.18 -19.26 -160.91
N ALA A 434 -31.94 -18.12 -160.25
CA ALA A 434 -32.78 -16.93 -160.28
C ALA A 434 -34.24 -17.19 -159.85
N HIS A 435 -34.63 -16.77 -158.64
CA HIS A 435 -35.10 -15.41 -158.30
C HIS A 435 -36.56 -15.12 -158.66
N THR A 436 -37.38 -14.98 -157.63
CA THR A 436 -38.29 -13.84 -157.45
C THR A 436 -38.23 -13.45 -155.95
N GLY A 437 -38.28 -12.19 -155.52
CA GLY A 437 -38.12 -10.94 -156.27
C GLY A 437 -38.32 -9.69 -155.40
N LYS A 438 -37.35 -8.75 -155.49
CA LYS A 438 -37.45 -7.27 -155.34
C LYS A 438 -37.89 -6.60 -154.01
N GLY A 439 -37.09 -5.60 -153.64
CA GLY A 439 -37.50 -4.42 -152.84
C GLY A 439 -37.07 -4.49 -151.37
N ASP A 440 -36.26 -3.57 -150.83
CA ASP A 440 -35.65 -2.37 -151.42
C ASP A 440 -34.32 -2.08 -150.68
N GLU A 441 -33.19 -2.21 -151.37
CA GLU A 441 -31.85 -2.38 -150.76
C GLU A 441 -30.84 -1.36 -151.33
N ALA A 442 -31.29 -0.11 -151.50
CA ALA A 442 -30.48 0.99 -152.05
C ALA A 442 -30.29 2.19 -151.10
N LEU A 443 -30.99 2.21 -149.95
CA LEU A 443 -30.89 3.31 -148.97
C LEU A 443 -30.08 2.92 -147.72
N ASP A 444 -30.12 1.66 -147.28
CA ASP A 444 -29.48 1.25 -146.02
C ASP A 444 -27.97 1.01 -146.17
N ASP A 445 -27.50 0.55 -147.33
CA ASP A 445 -26.06 0.46 -147.64
C ASP A 445 -25.40 1.84 -147.79
N TYR A 446 -26.15 2.84 -148.27
CA TYR A 446 -25.70 4.22 -148.33
C TYR A 446 -25.64 4.86 -146.94
N LEU A 447 -26.64 4.59 -146.10
CA LEU A 447 -26.69 5.01 -144.70
C LEU A 447 -25.58 4.38 -143.86
N ALA A 448 -25.30 3.08 -144.04
CA ALA A 448 -24.24 2.36 -143.35
C ALA A 448 -22.85 2.92 -143.68
N ARG A 449 -22.56 3.20 -144.96
CA ARG A 449 -21.28 3.81 -145.37
C ARG A 449 -21.09 5.21 -144.80
N LEU A 450 -22.11 6.07 -144.82
CA LEU A 450 -22.02 7.42 -144.24
C LEU A 450 -21.76 7.37 -142.71
N ILE A 451 -22.37 6.43 -141.99
CA ILE A 451 -22.11 6.21 -140.56
C ILE A 451 -20.69 5.68 -140.33
N GLU A 452 -20.23 4.72 -141.14
CA GLU A 452 -18.89 4.13 -140.99
C GLU A 452 -17.76 5.11 -141.36
N GLU A 453 -17.95 5.95 -142.38
CA GLU A 453 -17.03 7.05 -142.74
C GLU A 453 -16.95 8.09 -141.61
N ARG A 454 -18.11 8.54 -141.08
CA ARG A 454 -18.19 9.49 -139.96
C ARG A 454 -17.54 8.93 -138.69
N ASP A 455 -17.85 7.70 -138.30
CA ASP A 455 -17.25 7.07 -137.12
C ASP A 455 -15.76 6.77 -137.31
N THR A 456 -15.30 6.56 -138.55
CA THR A 456 -13.87 6.38 -138.86
C THR A 456 -13.11 7.70 -138.76
N LEU A 457 -13.66 8.80 -139.28
CA LEU A 457 -13.09 10.14 -139.10
C LEU A 457 -12.97 10.50 -137.61
N LEU A 458 -14.01 10.24 -136.82
CA LEU A 458 -13.98 10.47 -135.36
C LEU A 458 -12.99 9.54 -134.63
N ARG A 459 -12.82 8.29 -135.07
CA ARG A 459 -11.81 7.36 -134.51
C ARG A 459 -10.36 7.77 -134.80
N THR A 460 -10.10 8.62 -135.79
CA THR A 460 -8.73 9.14 -136.01
C THR A 460 -8.27 10.15 -134.94
N GLY A 461 -9.21 10.74 -134.18
CA GLY A 461 -8.90 11.73 -133.15
C GLY A 461 -8.45 13.11 -133.68
N VAL A 462 -8.52 13.34 -134.99
CA VAL A 462 -8.18 14.61 -135.64
C VAL A 462 -9.41 15.48 -135.92
N TYR A 463 -10.59 14.85 -136.04
CA TYR A 463 -11.87 15.52 -136.30
C TYR A 463 -12.81 15.35 -135.11
N ASN A 464 -13.52 16.42 -134.75
CA ASN A 464 -14.51 16.49 -133.69
C ASN A 464 -15.92 16.69 -134.25
N HIS A 465 -16.95 16.55 -133.41
CA HIS A 465 -18.36 16.62 -133.84
C HIS A 465 -18.80 18.02 -134.32
N GLU A 466 -17.98 19.05 -134.05
CA GLU A 466 -18.23 20.44 -134.47
C GLU A 466 -17.59 20.78 -135.83
N ASP A 467 -16.74 19.90 -136.38
CA ASP A 467 -16.09 20.16 -137.67
C ASP A 467 -17.06 20.04 -138.84
N HIS A 468 -17.00 20.98 -139.78
CA HIS A 468 -17.96 21.12 -140.88
C HIS A 468 -18.14 19.82 -141.71
N ILE A 469 -17.09 19.02 -141.91
CA ILE A 469 -17.19 17.75 -142.65
C ILE A 469 -18.01 16.72 -141.86
N VAL A 470 -17.81 16.62 -140.55
CA VAL A 470 -18.56 15.69 -139.68
C VAL A 470 -20.00 16.17 -139.51
N SER A 471 -20.21 17.47 -139.29
CA SER A 471 -21.54 18.07 -139.15
C SER A 471 -22.38 17.97 -140.44
N GLU A 472 -21.76 18.09 -141.61
CA GLU A 472 -22.44 17.91 -142.90
C GLU A 472 -22.78 16.43 -143.16
N LEU A 473 -21.93 15.48 -142.76
CA LEU A 473 -22.26 14.06 -142.77
C LEU A 473 -23.43 13.74 -141.83
N ASP A 474 -23.45 14.26 -140.61
CA ASP A 474 -24.57 14.10 -139.66
C ASP A 474 -25.87 14.74 -140.19
N ARG A 475 -25.78 15.86 -140.91
CA ARG A 475 -26.91 16.50 -141.61
C ARG A 475 -27.46 15.60 -142.72
N GLN A 476 -26.59 15.00 -143.53
CA GLN A 476 -26.99 14.09 -144.61
C GLN A 476 -27.54 12.75 -144.09
N ILE A 477 -26.94 12.17 -143.04
CA ILE A 477 -27.48 11.00 -142.32
C ILE A 477 -28.89 11.31 -141.79
N SER A 478 -29.09 12.48 -141.19
CA SER A 478 -30.40 12.93 -140.71
C SER A 478 -31.42 13.13 -141.85
N GLU A 479 -31.02 13.70 -142.98
CA GLU A 479 -31.92 13.83 -144.15
C GLU A 479 -32.32 12.47 -144.76
N VAL A 480 -31.39 11.50 -144.80
CA VAL A 480 -31.69 10.13 -145.27
C VAL A 480 -32.64 9.41 -144.30
N LEU A 481 -32.42 9.53 -142.98
CA LEU A 481 -33.34 9.01 -141.96
C LEU A 481 -34.73 9.67 -142.00
N ILE A 482 -34.81 10.97 -142.30
CA ILE A 482 -36.09 11.68 -142.45
C ILE A 482 -36.81 11.27 -143.75
N LYS A 483 -36.08 10.98 -144.84
CA LYS A 483 -36.65 10.38 -146.06
C LYS A 483 -37.16 8.95 -145.80
N ARG A 484 -36.42 8.13 -145.06
CA ARG A 484 -36.82 6.77 -144.63
C ARG A 484 -38.13 6.77 -143.82
N ASN A 485 -38.36 7.78 -142.97
CA ASN A 485 -39.63 7.93 -142.24
C ASN A 485 -40.78 8.57 -143.04
N ARG A 486 -40.55 9.01 -144.28
CA ARG A 486 -41.59 9.58 -145.17
C ARG A 486 -41.96 8.69 -146.35
N SER A 487 -41.22 7.62 -146.63
CA SER A 487 -41.62 6.59 -147.60
C SER A 487 -42.02 5.30 -146.89
N LYS A 488 -43.34 5.09 -146.81
CA LYS A 488 -43.89 3.79 -147.20
C LYS A 488 -43.90 3.68 -148.73
#